data_AF-A0A970X4M9-F1
#
_entry.id   AF-A0A970X4M9-F1
#
_cell.length_a   1.000
_cell.length_b   1.000
_cell.length_c   1.000
_cell.angle_alpha   90.00
_cell.angle_beta   90.00
_cell.angle_gamma   90.00
#
_symmetry.space_group_name_H-M   'P 1'
#
loop_
_entity.id
_entity.type
_entity.pdbx_description
1 polymer ?
#
loop_
_entity_poly.entity_id
_entity_poly.type
_entity_poly.pdbx_seq_one_letter_code
_entity_poly.pdbx_strand_id
1 'polypeptide(L)'
;PTSGNHVDPPYQQADGAYSEMPEEINIVHSLEHGRVVIWFDRELPRADRAALRAYFDHDSDKLLLVPDDTGMEYAVAATAWNRDPLPHGTGRLLGCPAPSAAFYTALEAFKDRHRSRGPELIP
;
A
#
# COMPACT_ATOMS: atom_id res chain seq x y z
N PRO A 1 -6.50 14.45 -2.11
CA PRO A 1 -7.80 14.22 -1.46
C PRO A 1 -8.97 14.89 -2.20
N THR A 2 -9.90 14.07 -2.69
CA THR A 2 -11.11 14.47 -3.46
C THR A 2 -12.13 15.34 -2.73
N SER A 3 -12.01 15.53 -1.42
CA SER A 3 -12.95 16.32 -0.60
C SER A 3 -12.33 17.51 0.16
N GLY A 4 -11.08 17.87 -0.14
CA GLY A 4 -10.36 18.99 0.46
C GLY A 4 -9.36 19.63 -0.50
N ASN A 5 -8.50 20.53 -0.01
CA ASN A 5 -7.40 21.04 -0.82
C ASN A 5 -6.55 19.86 -1.30
N HIS A 6 -6.39 19.74 -2.62
CA HIS A 6 -5.52 18.74 -3.19
C HIS A 6 -4.11 19.00 -2.68
N VAL A 7 -3.46 17.94 -2.21
CA VAL A 7 -2.09 18.05 -1.70
C VAL A 7 -1.19 18.22 -2.93
N ASP A 8 -0.67 19.43 -3.14
CA ASP A 8 0.11 19.77 -4.32
C ASP A 8 1.47 19.07 -4.31
N PRO A 9 2.06 18.71 -5.47
CA PRO A 9 3.42 18.19 -5.52
C PRO A 9 4.39 19.12 -4.75
N PRO A 10 5.29 18.59 -3.91
CA PRO A 10 5.69 17.17 -3.75
C PRO A 10 5.01 16.44 -2.59
N TYR A 11 3.94 16.98 -2.01
CA TYR A 11 3.41 16.50 -0.73
C TYR A 11 2.60 15.19 -0.84
N GLN A 12 2.38 14.68 -2.05
CA GLN A 12 1.80 13.35 -2.29
C GLN A 12 2.88 12.31 -2.03
N GLN A 13 2.55 11.23 -1.30
CA GLN A 13 3.57 10.22 -1.01
C GLN A 13 4.06 9.56 -2.30
N ALA A 14 5.36 9.67 -2.57
CA ALA A 14 5.97 9.05 -3.73
C ALA A 14 5.89 7.51 -3.63
N ASP A 15 6.02 6.84 -4.77
CA ASP A 15 6.26 5.40 -4.77
C ASP A 15 7.60 5.15 -4.06
N GLY A 16 7.67 4.17 -3.16
CA GLY A 16 8.88 3.99 -2.38
C GLY A 16 8.77 3.04 -1.19
N ALA A 17 9.94 2.67 -0.68
CA ALA A 17 10.10 1.96 0.58
C ALA A 17 10.50 2.94 1.68
N TYR A 18 9.71 3.00 2.74
CA TYR A 18 9.80 3.98 3.82
C TYR A 18 10.41 3.36 5.08
N SER A 19 11.21 4.16 5.80
CA SER A 19 11.80 3.78 7.09
C SER A 19 10.90 4.11 8.28
N GLU A 20 10.01 5.09 8.12
CA GLU A 20 9.01 5.53 9.10
C GLU A 20 7.67 5.66 8.38
N MET A 21 6.56 5.51 9.09
CA MET A 21 5.24 5.64 8.50
C MET A 21 5.02 7.08 8.03
N PRO A 22 4.70 7.31 6.74
CA PRO A 22 4.25 8.63 6.31
C PRO A 22 2.97 9.06 7.04
N GLU A 23 2.66 10.36 7.01
CA GLU A 23 1.38 10.84 7.50
C GLU A 23 0.22 10.13 6.77
N GLU A 24 -0.79 9.69 7.53
CA GLU A 24 -1.90 8.89 7.01
C GLU A 24 -2.60 9.53 5.81
N ILE A 25 -2.74 10.87 5.82
CA ILE A 25 -3.34 11.63 4.72
C ILE A 25 -2.60 11.42 3.38
N ASN A 26 -1.27 11.31 3.41
CA ASN A 26 -0.46 11.11 2.21
C ASN A 26 -0.54 9.66 1.70
N ILE A 27 -0.76 8.71 2.61
CA ILE A 27 -1.02 7.31 2.27
C ILE A 27 -2.42 7.16 1.66
N VAL A 28 -3.44 7.78 2.25
CA VAL A 28 -4.81 7.80 1.71
C VAL A 28 -4.85 8.42 0.32
N HIS A 29 -4.12 9.51 0.10
CA HIS A 29 -3.98 10.13 -1.22
C HIS A 29 -3.30 9.17 -2.21
N SER A 30 -2.28 8.43 -1.78
CA SER A 30 -1.66 7.40 -2.62
C SER A 30 -2.65 6.31 -3.05
N LEU A 31 -3.46 5.83 -2.11
CA LEU A 31 -4.52 4.86 -2.36
C LEU A 31 -5.60 5.43 -3.31
N GLU A 32 -5.98 6.70 -3.13
CA GLU A 32 -6.91 7.42 -4.01
C GLU A 32 -6.45 7.44 -5.47
N HIS A 33 -5.13 7.54 -5.69
CA HIS A 33 -4.49 7.45 -7.00
C HIS A 33 -4.17 6.02 -7.46
N GLY A 34 -4.74 5.00 -6.79
CA GLY A 34 -4.66 3.61 -7.21
C GLY A 34 -3.34 2.92 -6.88
N ARG A 35 -2.53 3.46 -5.95
CA ARG A 35 -1.37 2.74 -5.44
C ARG A 35 -1.80 1.61 -4.52
N VAL A 36 -0.92 0.62 -4.39
CA VAL A 36 -1.02 -0.42 -3.37
C VAL A 36 -0.03 -0.11 -2.27
N VAL A 37 -0.50 -0.15 -1.02
CA VAL A 37 0.34 0.04 0.16
C VAL A 37 0.59 -1.31 0.79
N ILE A 38 1.86 -1.69 0.92
CA ILE A 38 2.33 -2.89 1.59
C ILE A 38 2.78 -2.46 2.99
N TRP A 39 2.05 -2.90 3.98
CA TRP A 39 2.27 -2.64 5.40
C TRP A 39 3.09 -3.78 5.99
N PHE A 40 4.05 -3.47 6.85
CA PHE A 40 4.77 -4.48 7.60
C PHE A 40 4.94 -4.05 9.06
N ASP A 41 4.78 -4.98 9.99
CA ASP A 41 5.12 -4.77 11.38
C ASP A 41 6.62 -4.44 11.51
N ARG A 42 6.97 -3.36 12.23
CA ARG A 42 8.36 -2.97 12.46
C ARG A 42 9.17 -4.05 13.18
N GLU A 43 8.50 -4.85 14.00
CA GLU A 43 9.09 -5.96 14.74
C GLU A 43 9.25 -7.22 13.89
N LEU A 44 8.72 -7.25 12.66
CA LEU A 44 8.86 -8.37 11.73
C LEU A 44 10.34 -8.77 11.58
N PRO A 45 10.70 -10.07 11.61
CA PRO A 45 12.09 -10.49 11.55
C PRO A 45 12.88 -9.89 10.39
N ARG A 46 14.17 -9.61 10.60
CA ARG A 46 15.03 -8.97 9.58
C ARG A 46 15.02 -9.71 8.24
N ALA A 47 14.99 -11.04 8.26
CA ALA A 47 14.94 -11.86 7.06
C ALA A 47 13.65 -11.63 6.26
N ASP A 48 12.51 -11.51 6.95
CA ASP A 48 11.22 -11.27 6.33
C ASP A 48 11.10 -9.84 5.80
N ARG A 49 11.62 -8.85 6.54
CA ARG A 49 11.72 -7.46 6.03
C ARG A 49 12.60 -7.38 4.78
N ALA A 50 13.70 -8.14 4.75
CA ALA A 50 14.56 -8.22 3.56
C ALA A 50 13.86 -8.89 2.38
N ALA A 51 13.04 -9.92 2.62
CA ALA A 51 12.24 -10.58 1.58
C ALA A 51 11.14 -9.64 1.03
N LEU A 52 10.46 -8.89 1.90
CA LEU A 52 9.49 -7.85 1.47
C LEU A 52 10.17 -6.77 0.65
N ARG A 53 11.35 -6.32 1.08
CA ARG A 53 12.14 -5.35 0.34
C ARG A 53 12.55 -5.88 -1.04
N ALA A 54 13.00 -7.13 -1.11
CA ALA A 54 13.35 -7.76 -2.39
C ALA A 54 12.14 -7.90 -3.33
N TYR A 55 10.96 -8.26 -2.79
CA TYR A 55 9.71 -8.25 -3.56
C TYR A 55 9.38 -6.85 -4.09
N PHE A 56 9.47 -5.83 -3.25
CA PHE A 56 9.22 -4.44 -3.64
C PHE A 56 10.20 -3.95 -4.71
N ASP A 57 11.50 -4.20 -4.53
CA ASP A 57 12.55 -3.74 -5.45
C ASP A 57 12.45 -4.41 -6.84
N HIS A 58 11.77 -5.56 -6.95
CA HIS A 58 11.54 -6.24 -8.22
C HIS A 58 10.51 -5.49 -9.10
N ASP A 59 9.48 -4.89 -8.51
CA ASP A 59 8.45 -4.09 -9.19
C ASP A 59 7.85 -3.07 -8.22
N SER A 60 8.47 -1.90 -8.12
CA SER A 60 8.07 -0.83 -7.19
C SER A 60 7.02 0.12 -7.76
N ASP A 61 6.59 -0.07 -9.01
CA ASP A 61 5.69 0.88 -9.69
C ASP A 61 4.31 0.91 -9.01
N LYS A 62 3.89 2.11 -8.61
CA LYS A 62 2.66 2.39 -7.85
C LYS A 62 2.56 1.62 -6.53
N LEU A 63 3.70 1.34 -5.90
CA LEU A 63 3.76 0.70 -4.60
C LEU A 63 4.34 1.62 -3.53
N LEU A 64 3.80 1.49 -2.33
CA LEU A 64 4.43 1.96 -1.10
C LEU A 64 4.75 0.75 -0.23
N LEU A 65 5.96 0.66 0.31
CA LEU A 65 6.32 -0.29 1.37
C LEU A 65 6.52 0.50 2.66
N VAL A 66 5.64 0.31 3.63
CA VAL A 66 5.46 1.20 4.78
C VAL A 66 5.47 0.40 6.09
N PRO A 67 6.26 0.80 7.10
CA PRO A 67 6.14 0.22 8.43
C PRO A 67 4.80 0.59 9.04
N ASP A 68 4.13 -0.36 9.69
CA ASP A 68 2.90 -0.09 10.43
C ASP A 68 3.23 0.41 11.84
N ASP A 69 2.74 1.61 12.16
CA ASP A 69 2.75 2.17 13.51
C ASP A 69 1.32 2.23 14.10
N THR A 70 0.32 1.63 13.44
CA THR A 70 -1.10 1.70 13.82
C THR A 70 -1.56 0.57 14.75
N GLY A 71 -0.77 -0.50 14.90
CA GLY A 71 -1.11 -1.65 15.74
C GLY A 71 -1.99 -2.67 15.03
N MET A 72 -1.79 -2.82 13.71
CA MET A 72 -2.48 -3.80 12.89
C MET A 72 -2.24 -5.25 13.39
N GLU A 73 -3.26 -6.10 13.31
CA GLU A 73 -3.19 -7.51 13.76
C GLU A 73 -2.32 -8.43 12.87
N TYR A 74 -1.95 -7.96 11.68
CA TYR A 74 -1.19 -8.70 10.69
C TYR A 74 0.28 -8.31 10.74
N ALA A 75 1.17 -9.29 10.65
CA ALA A 75 2.60 -9.01 10.52
C ALA A 75 2.94 -8.37 9.16
N VAL A 76 2.13 -8.63 8.14
CA VAL A 76 2.18 -7.96 6.84
C VAL A 76 0.78 -7.85 6.25
N ALA A 77 0.49 -6.73 5.60
CA ALA A 77 -0.75 -6.55 4.84
C ALA A 77 -0.52 -5.79 3.54
N ALA A 78 -1.48 -5.88 2.62
CA ALA A 78 -1.58 -5.00 1.47
C ALA A 78 -2.96 -4.36 1.41
N THR A 79 -3.00 -3.05 1.14
CA THR A 79 -4.24 -2.32 0.94
C THR A 79 -4.28 -1.59 -0.40
N ALA A 80 -5.49 -1.43 -0.92
CA ALA A 80 -5.77 -0.64 -2.11
C ALA A 80 -7.15 0.00 -1.99
N TRP A 81 -7.37 1.12 -2.67
CA TRP A 81 -8.69 1.71 -2.83
C TRP A 81 -9.13 1.57 -4.29
N ASN A 82 -10.17 0.79 -4.53
CA ASN A 82 -10.77 0.65 -5.84
C ASN A 82 -11.90 1.68 -6.02
N ARG A 83 -12.03 2.22 -7.23
CA ARG A 83 -13.06 3.20 -7.62
C ARG A 83 -14.51 2.75 -7.40
N ASP A 84 -14.82 1.49 -7.64
CA ASP A 84 -16.21 1.01 -7.65
C ASP A 84 -16.65 0.47 -6.29
N PRO A 85 -17.92 0.70 -5.88
CA PRO A 85 -18.93 1.52 -6.55
C PRO A 85 -18.76 3.01 -6.26
N LEU A 86 -19.18 3.87 -7.19
CA LEU A 86 -19.25 5.31 -6.94
C LEU A 86 -20.33 5.64 -5.88
N PRO A 87 -20.16 6.76 -5.12
CA PRO A 87 -19.06 7.72 -5.22
C PRO A 87 -17.85 7.38 -4.34
N HIS A 88 -17.94 6.39 -3.45
CA HIS A 88 -16.96 6.16 -2.37
C HIS A 88 -15.94 5.06 -2.64
N GLY A 89 -16.17 4.23 -3.66
CA GLY A 89 -15.32 3.09 -3.98
C GLY A 89 -15.35 1.98 -2.93
N THR A 90 -14.36 1.09 -2.99
CA THR A 90 -14.20 -0.04 -2.08
C THR A 90 -12.74 -0.18 -1.64
N GLY A 91 -12.53 -0.21 -0.33
CA GLY A 91 -11.25 -0.62 0.26
C GLY A 91 -10.98 -2.11 0.08
N ARG A 92 -9.73 -2.47 -0.17
CA ARG A 92 -9.27 -3.85 -0.36
C ARG A 92 -8.16 -4.13 0.62
N LEU A 93 -8.18 -5.32 1.21
CA LEU A 93 -7.22 -5.77 2.20
C LEU A 93 -6.81 -7.21 1.91
N LEU A 94 -5.51 -7.46 1.94
CA LEU A 94 -4.91 -8.77 2.08
C LEU A 94 -4.07 -8.74 3.35
N GLY A 95 -4.52 -9.40 4.42
CA GLY A 95 -3.77 -9.50 5.67
C GLY A 95 -3.12 -10.87 5.82
N CYS A 96 -1.92 -10.91 6.43
CA CYS A 96 -1.25 -12.16 6.76
C CYS A 96 -0.55 -12.06 8.12
N PRO A 97 -0.86 -12.96 9.08
CA PRO A 97 -0.25 -12.94 10.40
C PRO A 97 1.24 -13.35 10.38
N ALA A 98 1.71 -14.00 9.31
CA ALA A 98 3.11 -14.35 9.13
C ALA A 98 3.46 -14.50 7.63
N PRO A 99 4.48 -13.81 7.09
CA PRO A 99 4.90 -13.95 5.70
C PRO A 99 5.22 -15.40 5.33
N SER A 100 4.82 -15.80 4.13
CA SER A 100 5.05 -17.14 3.58
C SER A 100 5.11 -17.09 2.05
N ALA A 101 5.56 -18.16 1.39
CA ALA A 101 5.54 -18.23 -0.07
C ALA A 101 4.11 -18.06 -0.65
N ALA A 102 3.11 -18.59 0.05
CA ALA A 102 1.70 -18.41 -0.32
C ALA A 102 1.27 -16.94 -0.21
N PHE A 103 1.75 -16.22 0.81
CA PHE A 103 1.52 -14.78 0.93
C PHE A 103 2.09 -14.00 -0.25
N TYR A 104 3.35 -14.23 -0.66
CA TYR A 104 3.92 -13.52 -1.81
C TYR A 104 3.18 -13.82 -3.12
N THR A 105 2.69 -15.05 -3.29
CA THR A 105 1.83 -15.40 -4.43
C THR A 105 0.51 -14.62 -4.40
N ALA A 106 -0.12 -14.54 -3.23
CA ALA A 106 -1.36 -13.78 -3.05
C ALA A 106 -1.12 -12.26 -3.19
N LEU A 107 0.03 -11.76 -2.75
CA LEU A 107 0.43 -10.36 -2.84
C LEU A 107 0.61 -9.92 -4.30
N GLU A 108 1.27 -10.75 -5.12
CA GLU A 108 1.40 -10.50 -6.56
C GLU A 108 0.02 -10.44 -7.23
N ALA A 109 -0.84 -11.43 -6.95
CA ALA A 109 -2.20 -11.45 -7.49
C ALA A 109 -3.05 -10.26 -7.01
N PHE A 110 -2.86 -9.82 -5.76
CA PHE A 110 -3.51 -8.63 -5.22
C PHE A 110 -3.05 -7.37 -5.95
N LYS A 111 -1.72 -7.20 -6.10
CA LYS A 111 -1.13 -6.08 -6.84
C LYS A 111 -1.71 -6.01 -8.25
N ASP A 112 -1.68 -7.10 -9.01
CA ASP A 112 -2.21 -7.16 -10.39
C ASP A 112 -3.69 -6.80 -10.48
N ARG A 113 -4.48 -7.21 -9.48
CA ARG A 113 -5.92 -6.97 -9.46
C ARG A 113 -6.28 -5.54 -9.05
N HIS A 114 -5.46 -4.86 -8.27
CA HIS A 114 -5.86 -3.64 -7.56
C HIS A 114 -5.04 -2.40 -7.90
N ARG A 115 -3.79 -2.55 -8.35
CA ARG A 115 -2.95 -1.44 -8.81
C ARG A 115 -3.64 -0.66 -9.94
N SER A 116 -3.53 0.66 -9.89
CA SER A 116 -4.08 1.62 -10.86
C SER A 116 -5.61 1.61 -10.96
N ARG A 117 -6.32 1.15 -9.92
CA ARG A 117 -7.79 1.15 -9.88
C ARG A 117 -8.39 2.19 -8.92
N GLY A 118 -7.61 3.21 -8.59
CA GLY A 118 -7.99 4.31 -7.69
C GLY A 118 -9.27 5.03 -8.09
N PRO A 119 -10.04 5.59 -7.14
CA PRO A 119 -11.20 6.43 -7.43
C PRO A 119 -10.89 7.66 -8.28
N GLU A 120 -9.73 8.28 -8.08
CA GLU A 120 -9.33 9.46 -8.84
C GLU A 120 -8.57 9.05 -10.10
N LEU A 121 -9.14 9.35 -11.26
CA LEU A 121 -8.46 9.21 -12.54
C LEU A 121 -7.48 10.36 -12.69
N ILE A 122 -6.21 10.12 -12.34
CA ILE A 122 -5.12 11.03 -12.72
C ILE A 122 -4.86 10.85 -14.23
N PRO A 123 -4.77 11.94 -15.04
CA PRO A 123 -4.21 11.89 -16.39
C PRO A 123 -2.75 11.43 -16.43
#